data_AF-A0A077LB66-F1
#
_entry.id   AF-A0A077LB66-F1
#
_cell.length_a   1.000
_cell.length_b   1.000
_cell.length_c   1.000
_cell.angle_alpha   90.00
_cell.angle_beta   90.00
_cell.angle_gamma   90.00
#
_symmetry.space_group_name_H-M   'P 1'
#
loop_
_entity.id
_entity.type
_entity.pdbx_description
1 polymer ?
#
loop_
_entity_poly.entity_id
_entity_poly.type
_entity_poly.pdbx_seq_one_letter_code
_entity_poly.pdbx_strand_id
1 'polypeptide(L)'
;MKKNKKLKFLTLGLTLTPILGLTILLSSCKKEEKQIATTNDDSSIKNNGKTNSTILEGEPLKEKESKRDIDISLIKLKDVEDKSIDRDGSLIGEQLRLVVDHTIKNSSFDLSEEEKKEYNKLEDETKKDEYKRRLWKKIGKLFKKHLNKTTQRYNFSPSDLKNEEFKKYFNIYIPNLVYFAGNHEVHCYFGWDSQQRNIYYYFKIKCLDGRQTEGNATIFLNLSNE
;
A
#
# COMPACT_ATOMS: atom_id res chain seq x y z
N MET A 1 -31.77 16.21 -63.90
CA MET A 1 -30.54 17.02 -63.87
C MET A 1 -29.79 16.73 -62.57
N LYS A 2 -28.68 15.99 -62.64
CA LYS A 2 -27.87 15.57 -61.48
C LYS A 2 -26.85 16.67 -61.11
N LYS A 3 -26.84 17.13 -59.86
CA LYS A 3 -25.82 18.07 -59.36
C LYS A 3 -24.76 17.30 -58.57
N ASN A 4 -23.60 17.11 -59.20
CA ASN A 4 -22.35 16.75 -58.53
C ASN A 4 -21.74 18.00 -57.88
N LYS A 5 -21.40 17.95 -56.58
CA LYS A 5 -20.50 18.92 -55.96
C LYS A 5 -19.36 18.21 -55.25
N LYS A 6 -18.17 18.70 -55.56
CA LYS A 6 -16.83 18.18 -55.33
C LYS A 6 -16.46 18.16 -53.85
N LEU A 7 -15.84 17.05 -53.42
CA LEU A 7 -15.14 16.88 -52.16
C LEU A 7 -13.74 17.50 -52.29
N LYS A 8 -13.37 18.44 -51.41
CA LYS A 8 -12.01 18.99 -51.30
C LYS A 8 -11.28 18.25 -50.18
N PHE A 9 -10.19 17.56 -50.52
CA PHE A 9 -9.25 16.99 -49.56
C PHE A 9 -8.29 18.09 -49.06
N LEU A 10 -8.18 18.23 -47.75
CA LEU A 10 -7.24 19.11 -47.07
C LEU A 10 -6.10 18.23 -46.52
N THR A 11 -4.95 18.24 -47.18
CA THR A 11 -3.73 17.59 -46.70
C THR A 11 -3.01 18.52 -45.73
N LEU A 12 -3.06 18.23 -44.42
CA LEU A 12 -2.15 18.82 -43.44
C LEU A 12 -0.85 18.01 -43.40
N GLY A 13 0.26 18.68 -43.71
CA GLY A 13 1.61 18.13 -43.56
C GLY A 13 2.02 18.05 -42.09
N LEU A 14 2.47 16.85 -41.67
CA LEU A 14 3.22 16.66 -40.44
C LEU A 14 4.71 16.87 -40.72
N THR A 15 5.33 17.86 -40.08
CA THR A 15 6.78 17.99 -39.97
C THR A 15 7.25 17.28 -38.71
N LEU A 16 7.91 16.13 -38.86
CA LEU A 16 8.66 15.49 -37.78
C LEU A 16 9.96 16.28 -37.52
N THR A 17 10.16 16.68 -36.27
CA THR A 17 11.48 17.08 -35.76
C THR A 17 12.00 16.00 -34.81
N PRO A 18 13.20 15.44 -35.02
CA PRO A 18 13.82 14.52 -34.06
C PRO A 18 14.59 15.32 -33.00
N ILE A 19 14.19 15.22 -31.73
CA ILE A 19 14.98 15.75 -30.61
C ILE A 19 15.83 14.61 -30.02
N LEU A 20 17.10 14.95 -29.90
CA LEU A 20 18.26 14.17 -29.50
C LEU A 20 18.12 13.47 -28.14
N GLY A 21 18.58 12.22 -28.12
CA GLY A 21 19.68 11.75 -27.28
C GLY A 21 19.69 12.14 -25.81
N LEU A 22 19.16 11.25 -24.96
CA LEU A 22 19.44 11.24 -23.52
C LEU A 22 20.36 10.05 -23.20
N THR A 23 21.61 10.36 -22.91
CA THR A 23 22.67 9.43 -22.49
C THR A 23 22.38 8.92 -21.08
N ILE A 24 22.31 7.59 -20.92
CA ILE A 24 22.16 6.92 -19.63
C ILE A 24 23.56 6.73 -19.03
N LEU A 25 23.84 7.38 -17.90
CA LEU A 25 24.98 7.12 -17.03
C LEU A 25 24.59 6.00 -16.03
N LEU A 26 25.07 4.78 -16.27
CA LEU A 26 25.02 3.68 -15.31
C LEU A 26 26.18 3.86 -14.32
N SER A 27 25.86 4.26 -13.08
CA SER A 27 26.82 4.24 -11.98
C SER A 27 26.70 2.90 -11.25
N SER A 28 27.70 2.04 -11.41
CA SER A 28 27.84 0.77 -10.69
C SER A 28 28.22 1.03 -9.23
N CYS A 29 27.35 0.67 -8.29
CA CYS A 29 27.68 0.67 -6.87
C CYS A 29 28.11 -0.74 -6.45
N LYS A 30 29.35 -0.85 -5.96
CA LYS A 30 30.00 -2.07 -5.49
C LYS A 30 29.31 -2.62 -4.24
N LYS A 31 29.14 -3.93 -4.21
CA LYS A 31 28.74 -4.76 -3.09
C LYS A 31 29.92 -4.89 -2.12
N GLU A 32 29.78 -4.45 -0.87
CA GLU A 32 30.68 -4.86 0.22
C GLU A 32 30.00 -5.97 1.02
N GLU A 33 30.55 -7.19 0.90
CA GLU A 33 30.23 -8.32 1.77
C GLU A 33 31.05 -8.20 3.06
N LYS A 34 30.38 -8.03 4.20
CA LYS A 34 30.98 -8.28 5.51
C LYS A 34 30.59 -9.68 5.98
N GLN A 35 31.59 -10.55 6.02
CA GLN A 35 31.57 -11.83 6.71
C GLN A 35 31.44 -11.58 8.22
N ILE A 36 30.45 -12.20 8.86
CA ILE A 36 30.38 -12.31 10.31
C ILE A 36 30.68 -13.77 10.65
N ALA A 37 31.75 -13.93 11.45
CA ALA A 37 32.24 -15.20 11.94
C ALA A 37 31.24 -15.85 12.89
N THR A 38 31.01 -17.14 12.68
CA THR A 38 30.34 -18.05 13.61
C THR A 38 31.33 -18.52 14.67
N THR A 39 31.02 -18.26 15.94
CA THR A 39 31.62 -18.98 17.08
C THR A 39 30.61 -20.00 17.59
N ASN A 40 31.03 -21.26 17.51
CA ASN A 40 30.39 -22.40 18.15
C ASN A 40 30.56 -22.30 19.66
N ASP A 41 29.48 -22.41 20.41
CA ASP A 41 29.54 -22.83 21.80
C ASP A 41 28.67 -24.07 21.97
N ASP A 42 29.36 -25.17 22.23
CA ASP A 42 28.85 -26.44 22.73
C ASP A 42 28.22 -26.23 24.10
N SER A 43 26.94 -26.57 24.25
CA SER A 43 26.44 -27.00 25.55
C SER A 43 25.45 -28.14 25.38
N SER A 44 25.94 -29.32 25.70
CA SER A 44 25.24 -30.57 25.90
C SER A 44 24.08 -30.44 26.88
N ILE A 45 22.87 -30.82 26.47
CA ILE A 45 21.84 -31.31 27.39
C ILE A 45 21.24 -32.60 26.79
N LYS A 46 21.60 -33.73 27.41
CA LYS A 46 20.88 -34.99 27.28
C LYS A 46 19.59 -34.86 28.07
N ASN A 47 18.45 -35.21 27.48
CA ASN A 47 17.33 -35.78 28.25
C ASN A 47 16.58 -36.81 27.41
N ASN A 48 16.46 -37.98 28.01
CA ASN A 48 15.78 -39.17 27.51
C ASN A 48 14.26 -39.00 27.59
N GLY A 49 13.55 -39.57 26.61
CA GLY A 49 12.50 -40.54 26.93
C GLY A 49 11.03 -40.18 26.64
N LYS A 50 10.44 -41.08 25.86
CA LYS A 50 9.03 -41.53 25.87
C LYS A 50 7.95 -40.68 25.20
N THR A 51 7.60 -41.17 24.01
CA THR A 51 6.28 -41.23 23.39
C THR A 51 5.13 -41.47 24.35
N ASN A 52 4.02 -40.75 24.16
CA ASN A 52 2.67 -41.29 24.26
C ASN A 52 1.74 -40.57 23.28
N SER A 53 1.16 -41.36 22.38
CA SER A 53 0.01 -41.01 21.57
C SER A 53 -1.23 -40.89 22.45
N THR A 54 -2.03 -39.84 22.28
CA THR A 54 -3.45 -39.88 22.61
C THR A 54 -4.20 -39.03 21.60
N ILE A 55 -4.98 -39.72 20.77
CA ILE A 55 -6.00 -39.20 19.90
C ILE A 55 -7.17 -38.80 20.81
N LEU A 56 -7.65 -37.56 20.69
CA LEU A 56 -8.97 -37.16 21.18
C LEU A 56 -9.66 -36.36 20.08
N GLU A 57 -10.69 -36.98 19.53
CA GLU A 57 -11.76 -36.36 18.77
C GLU A 57 -12.52 -35.36 19.66
N GLY A 58 -12.95 -34.23 19.10
CA GLY A 58 -13.75 -33.25 19.81
C GLY A 58 -14.09 -32.02 18.98
N GLU A 59 -15.15 -32.14 18.18
CA GLU A 59 -16.15 -31.13 17.76
C GLU A 59 -15.76 -29.78 17.10
N PRO A 60 -16.60 -29.26 16.18
CA PRO A 60 -16.27 -28.12 15.34
C PRO A 60 -16.40 -26.78 16.08
N LEU A 61 -15.29 -26.05 16.19
CA LEU A 61 -15.26 -24.66 16.64
C LEU A 61 -15.96 -23.78 15.60
N LYS A 62 -17.14 -23.28 15.96
CA LYS A 62 -17.81 -22.16 15.29
C LYS A 62 -16.86 -20.95 15.25
N GLU A 63 -16.52 -20.51 14.06
CA GLU A 63 -15.87 -19.22 13.79
C GLU A 63 -16.69 -18.10 14.43
N LYS A 64 -16.18 -17.55 15.54
CA LYS A 64 -16.52 -16.20 15.97
C LYS A 64 -15.61 -15.27 15.22
N GLU A 65 -16.18 -14.50 14.29
CA GLU A 65 -15.55 -13.30 13.73
C GLU A 65 -15.10 -12.39 14.86
N SER A 66 -13.79 -12.43 15.15
CA SER A 66 -13.15 -11.52 16.09
C SER A 66 -12.96 -10.19 15.38
N LYS A 67 -13.87 -9.25 15.66
CA LYS A 67 -13.66 -7.82 15.45
C LYS A 67 -12.38 -7.42 16.19
N ARG A 68 -11.28 -7.26 15.46
CA ARG A 68 -10.07 -6.60 15.94
C ARG A 68 -10.23 -5.09 15.79
N ASP A 69 -11.18 -4.54 16.53
CA ASP A 69 -11.14 -3.13 16.90
C ASP A 69 -10.15 -3.04 18.07
N ILE A 70 -8.98 -2.47 17.82
CA ILE A 70 -8.00 -2.22 18.88
C ILE A 70 -8.62 -1.18 19.82
N ASP A 71 -8.91 -1.61 21.03
CA ASP A 71 -9.31 -0.72 22.11
C ASP A 71 -8.12 0.19 22.46
N ILE A 72 -8.24 1.48 22.15
CA ILE A 72 -7.22 2.52 22.40
C ILE A 72 -6.88 2.60 23.91
N SER A 73 -7.68 1.96 24.77
CA SER A 73 -7.48 1.84 26.21
C SER A 73 -6.22 1.08 26.66
N LEU A 74 -5.53 0.35 25.77
CA LEU A 74 -4.40 -0.51 26.16
C LEU A 74 -3.00 0.15 26.14
N ILE A 75 -2.86 1.38 25.66
CA ILE A 75 -1.58 2.11 25.72
C ILE A 75 -1.54 2.95 27.00
N LYS A 76 -1.33 2.31 28.16
CA LYS A 76 -0.97 3.02 29.40
C LYS A 76 0.50 3.45 29.33
N LEU A 77 0.77 4.58 28.71
CA LEU A 77 2.07 5.26 28.82
C LEU A 77 2.03 6.19 30.03
N LYS A 78 2.84 5.86 31.04
CA LYS A 78 3.12 6.75 32.16
C LYS A 78 4.05 7.87 31.69
N ASP A 79 3.66 9.10 32.00
CA ASP A 79 4.49 10.31 32.14
C ASP A 79 5.19 10.85 30.89
N VAL A 80 4.45 11.55 30.03
CA VAL A 80 4.94 12.74 29.30
C VAL A 80 3.79 13.74 29.19
N GLU A 81 3.67 14.67 30.14
CA GLU A 81 2.78 15.85 30.03
C GLU A 81 3.58 17.03 29.47
N ASP A 82 3.36 17.38 28.21
CA ASP A 82 3.66 18.73 27.69
C ASP A 82 2.33 19.44 27.37
N LYS A 83 2.04 20.50 28.14
CA LYS A 83 0.71 21.15 28.23
C LYS A 83 0.55 22.32 27.26
N SER A 84 0.71 22.10 25.95
CA SER A 84 0.56 23.19 24.98
C SER A 84 -0.18 22.91 23.67
N ILE A 85 -1.02 21.88 23.57
CA ILE A 85 -2.14 21.85 22.59
C ILE A 85 -3.34 21.15 23.23
N ASP A 86 -4.35 21.91 23.64
CA ASP A 86 -5.65 21.37 24.06
C ASP A 86 -6.54 21.13 22.82
N ARG A 87 -6.72 19.86 22.47
CA ARG A 87 -7.60 19.33 21.41
C ARG A 87 -8.15 18.01 21.92
N ASP A 88 -9.27 18.05 22.64
CA ASP A 88 -9.92 16.88 23.27
C ASP A 88 -9.83 15.60 22.39
N GLY A 89 -8.96 14.67 22.79
CA GLY A 89 -8.79 13.36 22.15
C GLY A 89 -7.77 13.24 21.00
N SER A 90 -7.08 14.32 20.60
CA SER A 90 -5.99 14.26 19.62
C SER A 90 -4.70 13.78 20.27
N LEU A 91 -4.13 12.68 19.77
CA LEU A 91 -2.81 12.20 20.17
C LEU A 91 -1.76 13.19 19.70
N ILE A 92 -0.77 13.47 20.55
CA ILE A 92 0.37 14.35 20.22
C ILE A 92 1.68 13.73 20.67
N GLY A 93 2.80 14.26 20.19
CA GLY A 93 4.14 13.86 20.61
C GLY A 93 4.41 12.37 20.47
N GLU A 94 4.98 11.76 21.52
CA GLU A 94 5.39 10.35 21.52
C GLU A 94 4.21 9.38 21.34
N GLN A 95 3.04 9.70 21.88
CA GLN A 95 1.85 8.84 21.73
C GLN A 95 1.39 8.79 20.28
N LEU A 96 1.34 9.95 19.61
CA LEU A 96 1.02 10.03 18.19
C LEU A 96 2.03 9.24 17.36
N ARG A 97 3.32 9.43 17.64
CA ARG A 97 4.40 8.72 16.94
C ARG A 97 4.27 7.20 17.06
N LEU A 98 4.01 6.68 18.25
CA LEU A 98 3.82 5.23 18.47
C LEU A 98 2.63 4.67 17.69
N VAL A 99 1.51 5.39 17.65
CA VAL A 99 0.33 4.94 16.89
C VAL A 99 0.58 5.05 15.38
N VAL A 100 1.29 6.07 14.91
CA VAL A 100 1.70 6.20 13.52
C VAL A 100 2.65 5.07 13.12
N ASP A 101 3.65 4.76 13.94
CA ASP A 101 4.59 3.64 13.72
C ASP A 101 3.83 2.30 13.66
N HIS A 102 2.88 2.09 14.56
CA HIS A 102 1.99 0.93 14.52
C HIS A 102 1.17 0.88 13.22
N THR A 103 0.61 2.00 12.78
CA THR A 103 -0.13 2.07 11.51
C THR A 103 0.75 1.74 10.32
N ILE A 104 1.96 2.29 10.26
CA ILE A 104 2.93 2.00 9.19
C ILE A 104 3.27 0.51 9.16
N LYS A 105 3.57 -0.09 10.32
CA LYS A 105 3.96 -1.49 10.42
C LYS A 105 2.86 -2.47 10.00
N ASN A 106 1.60 -2.13 10.27
CA ASN A 106 0.46 -3.04 10.07
C ASN A 106 -0.40 -2.69 8.85
N SER A 107 0.02 -1.72 8.04
CA SER A 107 -0.64 -1.38 6.79
C SER A 107 -0.42 -2.47 5.73
N SER A 108 -1.47 -2.81 4.98
CA SER A 108 -1.41 -3.79 3.89
C SER A 108 -2.12 -3.30 2.63
N PHE A 109 -1.72 -3.86 1.49
CA PHE A 109 -2.35 -3.67 0.19
C PHE A 109 -2.35 -5.01 -0.55
N ASP A 110 -3.50 -5.63 -0.68
CA ASP A 110 -3.64 -6.95 -1.27
C ASP A 110 -4.71 -6.94 -2.37
N LEU A 111 -4.69 -7.94 -3.24
CA LEU A 111 -5.81 -8.24 -4.12
C LEU A 111 -7.00 -8.76 -3.30
N SER A 112 -8.21 -8.63 -3.84
CA SER A 112 -9.34 -9.44 -3.38
C SER A 112 -9.06 -10.93 -3.63
N GLU A 113 -9.76 -11.80 -2.91
CA GLU A 113 -9.60 -13.26 -3.08
C GLU A 113 -9.91 -13.71 -4.51
N GLU A 114 -10.91 -13.11 -5.15
CA GLU A 114 -11.28 -13.40 -6.53
C GLU A 114 -10.20 -12.95 -7.52
N GLU A 115 -9.70 -11.72 -7.40
CA GLU A 115 -8.65 -11.22 -8.29
C GLU A 115 -7.31 -11.93 -8.05
N LYS A 116 -7.01 -12.31 -6.81
CA LYS A 116 -5.82 -13.12 -6.47
C LYS A 116 -5.87 -14.48 -7.19
N LYS A 117 -7.03 -15.15 -7.20
CA LYS A 117 -7.24 -16.38 -7.96
C LYS A 117 -7.13 -16.16 -9.47
N GLU A 118 -7.59 -15.04 -10.01
CA GLU A 118 -7.43 -14.73 -11.44
C GLU A 118 -5.96 -14.49 -11.79
N TYR A 119 -5.25 -13.72 -10.97
CA TYR A 119 -3.83 -13.41 -11.16
C TYR A 119 -2.96 -14.66 -11.13
N ASN A 120 -3.20 -15.56 -10.16
CA ASN A 120 -2.40 -16.78 -9.98
C ASN A 120 -2.63 -17.84 -11.07
N LYS A 121 -3.68 -17.71 -11.89
CA LYS A 121 -3.89 -18.55 -13.09
C LYS A 121 -3.03 -18.11 -14.28
N LEU A 122 -2.41 -16.93 -14.21
CA LEU A 122 -1.57 -16.42 -15.28
C LEU A 122 -0.17 -17.01 -15.14
N GLU A 123 0.24 -17.82 -16.11
CA GLU A 123 1.55 -18.50 -16.10
C GLU A 123 2.69 -17.59 -16.60
N ASP A 124 2.40 -16.67 -17.51
CA ASP A 124 3.39 -15.80 -18.15
C ASP A 124 3.45 -14.42 -17.48
N GLU A 125 4.68 -13.95 -17.24
CA GLU A 125 4.99 -12.64 -16.67
C GLU A 125 4.39 -11.49 -17.50
N THR A 126 4.38 -11.62 -18.84
CA THR A 126 3.77 -10.58 -19.70
C THR A 126 2.29 -10.40 -19.39
N LYS A 127 1.56 -11.51 -19.23
CA LYS A 127 0.12 -11.48 -18.88
C LYS A 127 -0.09 -10.95 -17.46
N LYS A 128 0.75 -11.33 -16.51
CA LYS A 128 0.73 -10.78 -15.13
C LYS A 128 0.95 -9.26 -15.15
N ASP A 129 1.84 -8.74 -15.98
CA ASP A 129 2.06 -7.31 -16.12
C ASP A 129 0.89 -6.57 -16.78
N GLU A 130 0.31 -7.15 -17.82
CA GLU A 130 -0.91 -6.61 -18.44
C GLU A 130 -2.07 -6.56 -17.45
N TYR A 131 -2.19 -7.59 -16.61
CA TYR A 131 -3.16 -7.64 -15.52
C TYR A 131 -2.98 -6.48 -14.54
N LYS A 132 -1.75 -6.24 -14.05
CA LYS A 132 -1.44 -5.10 -13.16
C LYS A 132 -1.76 -3.75 -13.83
N ARG A 133 -1.46 -3.59 -15.11
CA ARG A 133 -1.83 -2.38 -15.87
C ARG A 133 -3.33 -2.20 -15.99
N ARG A 134 -4.09 -3.29 -16.16
CA ARG A 134 -5.56 -3.27 -16.21
C ARG A 134 -6.14 -2.86 -14.86
N LEU A 135 -5.61 -3.39 -13.77
CA LEU A 135 -5.95 -2.97 -12.40
C LEU A 135 -5.66 -1.48 -12.17
N TRP A 136 -4.50 -0.98 -12.60
CA TRP A 136 -4.18 0.44 -12.52
C TRP A 136 -5.18 1.32 -13.29
N LYS A 137 -5.58 0.89 -14.50
CA LYS A 137 -6.63 1.57 -15.27
C LYS A 137 -7.98 1.58 -14.54
N LYS A 138 -8.33 0.52 -13.78
CA LYS A 138 -9.55 0.50 -12.95
C LYS A 138 -9.48 1.56 -11.85
N ILE A 139 -8.36 1.65 -11.11
CA ILE A 139 -8.14 2.72 -10.11
C ILE A 139 -8.32 4.10 -10.74
N GLY A 140 -7.67 4.36 -11.89
CA GLY A 140 -7.77 5.66 -12.55
C GLY A 140 -9.18 6.04 -13.00
N LYS A 141 -10.05 5.06 -13.28
CA LYS A 141 -11.47 5.29 -13.56
C LYS A 141 -12.27 5.58 -12.30
N LEU A 142 -12.15 4.73 -11.28
CA LEU A 142 -12.87 4.84 -10.01
C LEU A 142 -12.55 6.17 -9.30
N PHE A 143 -11.28 6.55 -9.31
CA PHE A 143 -10.77 7.73 -8.62
C PHE A 143 -10.58 8.94 -9.54
N LYS A 144 -11.16 8.94 -10.75
CA LYS A 144 -10.97 10.02 -11.74
C LYS A 144 -11.26 11.40 -11.17
N LYS A 145 -12.30 11.53 -10.33
CA LYS A 145 -12.69 12.78 -9.67
C LYS A 145 -11.69 13.26 -8.61
N HIS A 146 -10.82 12.36 -8.14
CA HIS A 146 -9.81 12.60 -7.12
C HIS A 146 -8.40 12.75 -7.73
N LEU A 147 -8.28 12.90 -9.05
CA LEU A 147 -7.01 13.16 -9.71
C LEU A 147 -6.49 14.55 -9.34
N ASN A 148 -5.36 14.59 -8.64
CA ASN A 148 -4.61 15.81 -8.44
C ASN A 148 -3.88 16.16 -9.75
N LYS A 149 -4.30 17.25 -10.40
CA LYS A 149 -3.74 17.68 -11.69
C LYS A 149 -2.27 18.07 -11.62
N THR A 150 -1.79 18.53 -10.46
CA THR A 150 -0.39 18.94 -10.28
C THR A 150 0.52 17.74 -10.14
N THR A 151 0.14 16.77 -9.31
CA THR A 151 0.99 15.61 -9.00
C THR A 151 0.69 14.40 -9.88
N GLN A 152 -0.39 14.44 -10.69
CA GLN A 152 -0.88 13.33 -11.51
C GLN A 152 -1.14 12.04 -10.70
N ARG A 153 -1.55 12.21 -9.43
CA ARG A 153 -1.85 11.13 -8.49
C ARG A 153 -3.34 11.09 -8.14
N TYR A 154 -3.85 9.90 -7.90
CA TYR A 154 -5.25 9.70 -7.51
C TYR A 154 -5.34 9.70 -5.98
N ASN A 155 -5.85 10.79 -5.42
CA ASN A 155 -6.03 10.90 -3.98
C ASN A 155 -7.20 10.03 -3.51
N PHE A 156 -7.16 9.58 -2.27
CA PHE A 156 -8.29 8.88 -1.66
C PHE A 156 -8.46 9.23 -0.20
N SER A 157 -9.67 8.99 0.30
CA SER A 157 -10.10 9.18 1.68
C SER A 157 -10.54 7.83 2.28
N PRO A 158 -10.76 7.75 3.61
CA PRO A 158 -11.24 6.52 4.24
C PRO A 158 -12.57 6.02 3.66
N SER A 159 -13.47 6.91 3.23
CA SER A 159 -14.76 6.53 2.64
C SER A 159 -14.60 5.91 1.27
N ASP A 160 -13.60 6.31 0.49
CA ASP A 160 -13.40 5.75 -0.85
C ASP A 160 -12.95 4.29 -0.78
N LEU A 161 -12.23 3.90 0.29
CA LEU A 161 -11.86 2.51 0.55
C LEU A 161 -13.05 1.61 0.89
N LYS A 162 -14.19 2.19 1.27
CA LYS A 162 -15.45 1.48 1.53
C LYS A 162 -16.29 1.30 0.26
N ASN A 163 -15.83 1.79 -0.90
CA ASN A 163 -16.54 1.64 -2.16
C ASN A 163 -16.59 0.16 -2.57
N GLU A 164 -17.79 -0.40 -2.73
CA GLU A 164 -17.98 -1.81 -3.07
C GLU A 164 -17.42 -2.18 -4.45
N GLU A 165 -17.41 -1.26 -5.42
CA GLU A 165 -16.76 -1.50 -6.72
C GLU A 165 -15.24 -1.57 -6.60
N PHE A 166 -14.65 -0.76 -5.72
CA PHE A 166 -13.22 -0.81 -5.44
C PHE A 166 -12.82 -2.10 -4.70
N LYS A 167 -13.59 -2.49 -3.68
CA LYS A 167 -13.34 -3.68 -2.86
C LYS A 167 -13.43 -5.00 -3.63
N LYS A 168 -14.12 -5.02 -4.78
CA LYS A 168 -14.07 -6.16 -5.71
C LYS A 168 -12.66 -6.49 -6.18
N TYR A 169 -11.78 -5.50 -6.23
CA TYR A 169 -10.45 -5.65 -6.80
C TYR A 169 -9.34 -5.66 -5.76
N PHE A 170 -9.52 -4.91 -4.67
CA PHE A 170 -8.45 -4.62 -3.73
C PHE A 170 -8.93 -4.68 -2.29
N ASN A 171 -8.04 -5.17 -1.43
CA ASN A 171 -8.13 -5.11 0.00
C ASN A 171 -7.04 -4.16 0.51
N ILE A 172 -7.45 -3.04 1.09
CA ILE A 172 -6.53 -2.07 1.70
C ILE A 172 -6.84 -1.96 3.17
N TYR A 173 -5.81 -2.11 3.99
CA TYR A 173 -5.91 -1.89 5.42
C TYR A 173 -4.88 -0.84 5.84
N ILE A 174 -5.38 0.27 6.39
CA ILE A 174 -4.57 1.32 7.03
C ILE A 174 -5.15 1.52 8.43
N PRO A 175 -4.51 0.98 9.48
CA PRO A 175 -5.01 1.10 10.85
C PRO A 175 -5.23 2.57 11.25
N ASN A 176 -6.31 2.84 11.96
CA ASN A 176 -6.64 4.17 12.49
C ASN A 176 -6.79 5.29 11.45
N LEU A 177 -6.91 4.96 10.16
CA LEU A 177 -6.99 5.99 9.11
C LEU A 177 -8.17 6.97 9.31
N VAL A 178 -9.33 6.49 9.77
CA VAL A 178 -10.49 7.35 10.08
C VAL A 178 -10.17 8.31 11.22
N TYR A 179 -9.52 7.81 12.27
CA TYR A 179 -9.07 8.65 13.39
C TYR A 179 -8.11 9.73 12.90
N PHE A 180 -7.09 9.36 12.13
CA PHE A 180 -6.12 10.33 11.61
C PHE A 180 -6.77 11.33 10.66
N ALA A 181 -7.67 10.92 9.79
CA ALA A 181 -8.35 11.85 8.88
C ALA A 181 -9.25 12.86 9.61
N GLY A 182 -9.77 12.50 10.80
CA GLY A 182 -10.56 13.41 11.64
C GLY A 182 -9.72 14.31 12.55
N ASN A 183 -8.51 13.90 12.92
CA ASN A 183 -7.71 14.56 13.95
C ASN A 183 -6.33 15.02 13.47
N HIS A 184 -5.92 14.77 12.23
CA HIS A 184 -4.58 15.07 11.72
C HIS A 184 -4.61 15.45 10.23
N GLU A 185 -3.55 16.07 9.74
CA GLU A 185 -3.39 16.30 8.30
C GLU A 185 -2.88 14.99 7.65
N VAL A 186 -3.75 14.36 6.86
CA VAL A 186 -3.46 13.08 6.19
C VAL A 186 -3.46 13.25 4.68
N HIS A 187 -2.42 12.74 4.02
CA HIS A 187 -2.33 12.68 2.56
C HIS A 187 -2.28 11.23 2.13
N CYS A 188 -3.23 10.80 1.31
CA CYS A 188 -3.28 9.45 0.77
C CYS A 188 -3.46 9.49 -0.75
N TYR A 189 -2.66 8.71 -1.48
CA TYR A 189 -2.82 8.59 -2.93
C TYR A 189 -2.37 7.23 -3.47
N PHE A 190 -2.89 6.86 -4.63
CA PHE A 190 -2.43 5.74 -5.42
C PHE A 190 -1.38 6.16 -6.46
N GLY A 191 -0.45 5.26 -6.75
CA GLY A 191 0.57 5.45 -7.77
C GLY A 191 0.93 4.15 -8.50
N TRP A 192 1.56 4.32 -9.67
CA TRP A 192 2.19 3.25 -10.42
C TRP A 192 3.71 3.43 -10.35
N ASP A 193 4.41 2.37 -9.96
CA ASP A 193 5.86 2.31 -10.00
C ASP A 193 6.32 1.61 -11.28
N SER A 194 7.09 2.31 -12.12
CA SER A 194 7.54 1.76 -13.41
C SER A 194 8.70 0.79 -13.28
N GLN A 195 9.49 0.85 -12.21
CA GLN A 195 10.66 -0.01 -12.01
C GLN A 195 10.22 -1.39 -11.49
N GLN A 196 9.38 -1.40 -10.45
CA GLN A 196 8.76 -2.62 -9.91
C GLN A 196 7.57 -3.09 -10.76
N ARG A 197 7.10 -2.25 -11.69
CA ARG A 197 5.92 -2.51 -12.53
C ARG A 197 4.72 -2.92 -11.68
N ASN A 198 4.48 -2.17 -10.62
CA ASN A 198 3.49 -2.49 -9.60
C ASN A 198 2.70 -1.25 -9.17
N ILE A 199 1.52 -1.49 -8.61
CA ILE A 199 0.67 -0.47 -8.01
C ILE A 199 1.09 -0.30 -6.56
N TYR A 200 1.02 0.93 -6.05
CA TYR A 200 1.18 1.19 -4.62
C TYR A 200 0.15 2.22 -4.15
N TYR A 201 -0.07 2.24 -2.84
CA TYR A 201 -0.56 3.45 -2.19
C TYR A 201 0.51 4.05 -1.31
N TYR A 202 0.42 5.36 -1.15
CA TYR A 202 1.21 6.12 -0.20
C TYR A 202 0.28 6.81 0.78
N PHE A 203 0.69 6.86 2.04
CA PHE A 203 0.07 7.76 3.01
C PHE A 203 1.12 8.50 3.83
N LYS A 204 0.75 9.70 4.28
CA LYS A 204 1.53 10.56 5.15
C LYS A 204 0.63 11.18 6.21
N ILE A 205 1.06 11.09 7.46
CA ILE A 205 0.38 11.66 8.62
C ILE A 205 1.27 12.77 9.18
N LYS A 206 0.70 13.98 9.32
CA LYS A 206 1.37 15.13 9.92
C LYS A 206 0.64 15.58 11.17
N CYS A 207 1.39 16.19 12.09
CA CYS A 207 0.79 16.91 13.21
C CYS A 207 -0.08 18.06 12.69
N LEU A 208 -1.08 18.43 13.48
CA LEU A 208 -2.07 19.46 13.14
C LEU A 208 -1.51 20.88 13.10
N ASP A 209 -0.36 21.10 13.73
CA ASP A 209 0.39 22.34 13.57
C ASP A 209 1.03 22.45 12.16
N GLY A 210 1.01 21.36 11.38
CA GLY A 210 1.56 21.25 10.04
C GLY A 210 3.09 21.33 9.98
N ARG A 211 3.77 21.46 11.13
CA ARG A 211 5.21 21.74 11.24
C ARG A 211 6.03 20.46 11.16
N GLN A 212 5.48 19.34 11.63
CA GLN A 212 6.18 18.07 11.67
C GLN A 212 5.40 16.94 10.98
N THR A 213 6.13 16.14 10.21
CA THR A 213 5.64 14.84 9.72
C THR A 213 5.90 13.81 10.80
N GLU A 214 4.85 13.12 11.23
CA GLU A 214 4.94 12.08 12.26
C GLU A 214 5.29 10.72 11.64
N GLY A 215 4.88 10.51 10.39
CA GLY A 215 5.30 9.35 9.63
C GLY A 215 4.64 9.23 8.26
N ASN A 216 5.20 8.35 7.44
CA ASN A 216 4.67 8.03 6.13
C ASN A 216 5.08 6.62 5.71
N ALA A 217 4.32 6.03 4.78
CA ALA A 217 4.68 4.76 4.18
C ALA A 217 4.25 4.67 2.71
N THR A 218 4.98 3.84 1.97
CA THR A 218 4.63 3.38 0.63
C THR A 218 4.36 1.89 0.73
N ILE A 219 3.15 1.46 0.42
CA ILE A 219 2.73 0.07 0.50
C ILE A 219 2.42 -0.40 -0.91
N PHE A 220 3.21 -1.36 -1.39
CA PHE A 220 3.04 -1.95 -2.72
C PHE A 220 1.94 -3.00 -2.69
N LEU A 221 1.22 -3.12 -3.80
CA LEU A 221 0.25 -4.18 -4.00
C LEU A 221 0.96 -5.52 -3.90
N ASN A 222 0.59 -6.28 -2.88
CA ASN A 222 0.99 -7.64 -2.72
C ASN A 222 0.19 -8.50 -3.71
N LEU A 223 0.93 -9.09 -4.64
CA LEU A 223 0.38 -9.92 -5.70
C LEU A 223 0.45 -11.41 -5.34
N SER A 224 1.01 -11.74 -4.17
CA SER A 224 1.31 -13.07 -3.62
C SER A 224 1.54 -14.15 -4.68
N ASN A 225 2.81 -14.45 -4.95
CA ASN A 225 3.20 -15.69 -5.65
C ASN A 225 3.44 -16.87 -4.67
N GLU A 226 3.03 -16.74 -3.41
CA GLU A 226 3.24 -17.73 -2.33
C GLU A 226 1.92 -18.07 -1.64
#